data_AF-A0A6T5R2K2-F1
#
_entry.id   AF-A0A6T5R2K2-F1
#
_cell.length_a   1.000
_cell.length_b   1.000
_cell.length_c   1.000
_cell.angle_alpha   90.00
_cell.angle_beta   90.00
_cell.angle_gamma   90.00
#
_symmetry.space_group_name_H-M   'P 1'
#
loop_
_entity.id
_entity.type
_entity.pdbx_description
1 polymer ?
#
loop_
_entity_poly.entity_id
_entity_poly.type
_entity_poly.pdbx_seq_one_letter_code
_entity_poly.pdbx_strand_id
1 'polypeptide(L)'
;MEEKGFDPSNTLLATSLCADELARVLEDEFVSIYGNNFNLGGLSGFPFAGNTGWGAMSAHVPDNGFCLTIHGPHVGITQDGVVGKVERSGIALVDNCCGSAIAASNYLKGITDGSANINPGIQLFSDFQQGAVQELILPHGKRLNDADNRMKELPYALYDSQDILVRDIINGGKGGIKQGLALLSGIQINTGPDTLDYFHPLRFDYYDSDGNMVGSMLSKL
;
A
#
# COMPACT_ATOMS: atom_id res chain seq x y z
N MET A 1 -11.60 -4.87 16.45
CA MET A 1 -10.39 -5.73 16.53
C MET A 1 -10.40 -6.57 17.79
N GLU A 2 -10.57 -5.98 18.97
CA GLU A 2 -10.66 -6.71 20.25
C GLU A 2 -11.75 -7.80 20.27
N GLU A 3 -12.93 -7.54 19.69
CA GLU A 3 -14.00 -8.56 19.54
C GLU A 3 -13.56 -9.82 18.76
N LYS A 4 -12.49 -9.71 17.96
CA LYS A 4 -11.88 -10.82 17.20
C LYS A 4 -10.65 -11.42 17.90
N GLY A 5 -10.30 -10.93 19.09
CA GLY A 5 -9.17 -11.43 19.89
C GLY A 5 -7.84 -10.71 19.66
N PHE A 6 -7.79 -9.67 18.82
CA PHE A 6 -6.56 -8.90 18.59
C PHE A 6 -6.29 -7.98 19.77
N ASP A 7 -5.10 -8.08 20.34
CA ASP A 7 -4.57 -7.18 21.36
C ASP A 7 -3.08 -6.85 21.08
N PRO A 8 -2.54 -5.75 21.64
CA PRO A 8 -1.14 -5.37 21.46
C PRO A 8 -0.10 -6.43 21.85
N SER A 9 -0.41 -7.31 22.80
CA SER A 9 0.51 -8.33 23.30
C SER A 9 0.55 -9.60 22.43
N ASN A 10 -0.48 -9.81 21.60
CA ASN A 10 -0.65 -11.01 20.78
C ASN A 10 -0.68 -10.74 19.27
N THR A 11 -0.58 -9.49 18.84
CA THR A 11 -0.70 -9.10 17.43
C THR A 11 0.63 -8.62 16.89
N LEU A 12 1.11 -9.23 15.80
CA LEU A 12 2.19 -8.67 15.01
C LEU A 12 1.62 -7.71 13.95
N LEU A 13 2.14 -6.49 13.92
CA LEU A 13 1.87 -5.52 12.86
C LEU A 13 2.74 -5.80 11.63
N ALA A 14 2.15 -5.77 10.45
CA ALA A 14 2.83 -5.75 9.17
C ALA A 14 2.32 -4.58 8.34
N THR A 15 3.20 -3.93 7.57
CA THR A 15 2.83 -2.82 6.71
C THR A 15 3.34 -3.04 5.28
N SER A 16 2.54 -2.66 4.30
CA SER A 16 2.94 -2.56 2.90
C SER A 16 2.58 -1.16 2.42
N LEU A 17 3.46 -0.21 2.74
CA LEU A 17 3.34 1.21 2.43
C LEU A 17 4.52 1.66 1.57
N CYS A 18 4.43 2.86 1.02
CA CYS A 18 5.48 3.43 0.17
C CYS A 18 6.78 3.65 0.95
N ALA A 19 7.92 3.60 0.26
CA ALA A 19 9.21 3.97 0.81
C ALA A 19 9.35 5.48 1.12
N ASP A 20 8.43 6.32 0.61
CA ASP A 20 8.35 7.75 0.93
C ASP A 20 8.26 7.98 2.44
N GLU A 21 8.98 8.97 2.97
CA GLU A 21 9.03 9.24 4.41
C GLU A 21 7.68 9.69 4.97
N LEU A 22 6.80 10.26 4.15
CA LEU A 22 5.44 10.63 4.57
C LEU A 22 4.58 9.41 4.91
N ALA A 23 4.90 8.25 4.34
CA ALA A 23 4.21 7.02 4.67
C ALA A 23 4.44 6.58 6.13
N ARG A 24 5.51 7.08 6.78
CA ARG A 24 5.89 6.71 8.16
C ARG A 24 4.90 7.21 9.19
N VAL A 25 4.16 8.30 8.94
CA VAL A 25 3.20 8.85 9.92
C VAL A 25 2.14 7.82 10.30
N LEU A 26 1.50 7.20 9.30
CA LEU A 26 0.51 6.13 9.51
C LEU A 26 1.15 4.89 10.18
N GLU A 27 2.37 4.55 9.79
CA GLU A 27 3.10 3.43 10.38
C GLU A 27 3.38 3.65 11.86
N ASP A 28 3.87 4.84 12.24
CA ASP A 28 4.16 5.23 13.62
C ASP A 28 2.90 5.19 14.50
N GLU A 29 1.74 5.61 13.96
CA GLU A 29 0.46 5.52 14.66
C GLU A 29 0.09 4.07 15.01
N PHE A 30 0.22 3.13 14.06
CA PHE A 30 -0.03 1.71 14.34
C PHE A 30 1.06 1.07 15.21
N VAL A 31 2.33 1.45 15.04
CA VAL A 31 3.45 1.00 15.87
C VAL A 31 3.27 1.43 17.32
N SER A 32 2.70 2.62 17.57
CA SER A 32 2.39 3.08 18.92
C SER A 32 1.39 2.18 19.66
N ILE A 33 0.58 1.40 18.93
CA ILE A 33 -0.44 0.49 19.46
C ILE A 33 0.09 -0.94 19.52
N TYR A 34 0.69 -1.44 18.44
CA TYR A 34 1.01 -2.87 18.25
C TYR A 34 2.52 -3.19 18.34
N GLY A 35 3.37 -2.19 18.59
CA GLY A 35 4.82 -2.33 18.57
C GLY A 35 5.40 -2.37 17.16
N ASN A 36 6.70 -2.67 17.07
CA ASN A 36 7.44 -2.64 15.80
C ASN A 36 6.78 -3.51 14.73
N ASN A 37 6.71 -2.98 13.51
CA ASN A 37 6.10 -3.65 12.38
C ASN A 37 7.10 -4.45 11.53
N PHE A 38 6.58 -5.43 10.79
CA PHE A 38 7.27 -6.06 9.67
C PHE A 38 6.97 -5.29 8.37
N ASN A 39 8.02 -4.79 7.69
CA ASN A 39 7.89 -4.05 6.44
C ASN A 39 7.83 -5.01 5.23
N LEU A 40 6.66 -5.10 4.60
CA LEU A 40 6.40 -5.87 3.38
C LEU A 40 6.44 -5.01 2.11
N GLY A 41 6.36 -3.69 2.27
CA GLY A 41 6.17 -2.71 1.19
C GLY A 41 7.40 -2.42 0.34
N GLY A 42 7.34 -1.28 -0.35
CA GLY A 42 8.37 -0.78 -1.25
C GLY A 42 7.83 0.36 -2.10
N LEU A 43 8.42 0.63 -3.26
CA LEU A 43 7.98 1.74 -4.12
C LEU A 43 6.47 1.66 -4.44
N SER A 44 5.80 2.82 -4.32
CA SER A 44 4.35 2.98 -4.44
C SER A 44 3.48 2.19 -3.45
N GLY A 45 4.04 1.44 -2.50
CA GLY A 45 3.29 0.65 -1.53
C GLY A 45 3.02 -0.81 -1.90
N PHE A 46 3.58 -1.28 -3.04
CA PHE A 46 3.47 -2.68 -3.42
C PHE A 46 4.18 -3.61 -2.43
N PRO A 47 3.61 -4.80 -2.15
CA PRO A 47 4.17 -5.77 -1.20
C PRO A 47 5.38 -6.53 -1.79
N PHE A 48 6.45 -5.81 -2.13
CA PHE A 48 7.62 -6.36 -2.84
C PHE A 48 8.46 -7.34 -2.02
N ALA A 49 8.26 -7.43 -0.71
CA ALA A 49 8.84 -8.52 0.08
C ALA A 49 8.30 -9.90 -0.36
N GLY A 50 7.12 -9.94 -0.97
CA GLY A 50 6.53 -11.12 -1.62
C GLY A 50 6.27 -12.28 -0.67
N ASN A 51 6.14 -13.49 -1.24
CA ASN A 51 5.87 -14.72 -0.50
C ASN A 51 6.95 -15.04 0.54
N THR A 52 8.22 -14.75 0.24
CA THR A 52 9.33 -14.96 1.18
C THR A 52 9.23 -14.03 2.37
N GLY A 53 8.97 -12.74 2.15
CA GLY A 53 8.74 -11.77 3.22
C GLY A 53 7.53 -12.11 4.06
N TRP A 54 6.43 -12.51 3.43
CA TRP A 54 5.22 -12.98 4.12
C TRP A 54 5.48 -14.20 5.01
N GLY A 55 6.23 -15.18 4.52
CA GLY A 55 6.62 -16.35 5.31
C GLY A 55 7.49 -15.99 6.52
N ALA A 56 8.45 -15.08 6.34
CA ALA A 56 9.27 -14.58 7.45
C ALA A 56 8.43 -13.84 8.49
N MET A 57 7.54 -12.94 8.05
CA MET A 57 6.59 -12.25 8.91
C MET A 57 5.72 -13.23 9.70
N SER A 58 5.14 -14.22 9.02
CA SER A 58 4.26 -15.23 9.62
C SER A 58 4.94 -16.03 10.72
N ALA A 59 6.24 -16.33 10.55
CA ALA A 59 7.05 -17.01 11.56
C ALA A 59 7.28 -16.17 12.83
N HIS A 60 7.16 -14.84 12.73
CA HIS A 60 7.34 -13.91 13.84
C HIS A 60 6.04 -13.57 14.58
N VAL A 61 4.87 -13.95 14.05
CA VAL A 61 3.58 -13.80 14.75
C VAL A 61 3.64 -14.60 16.07
N PRO A 62 3.09 -14.13 17.20
CA PRO A 62 3.05 -14.92 18.44
C PRO A 62 2.33 -16.27 18.26
N ASP A 63 2.73 -17.32 18.98
CA ASP A 63 2.23 -18.70 18.74
C ASP A 63 0.71 -18.87 18.77
N ASN A 64 0.04 -18.15 19.65
CA ASN A 64 -1.42 -18.08 19.71
C ASN A 64 -1.91 -16.67 19.36
N GLY A 65 -1.21 -16.02 18.43
CA GLY A 65 -1.40 -14.63 18.07
C GLY A 65 -2.00 -14.41 16.69
N PHE A 66 -2.10 -13.13 16.35
CA PHE A 66 -2.72 -12.63 15.14
C PHE A 66 -1.73 -11.76 14.35
N CYS A 67 -2.03 -11.58 13.06
CA CYS A 67 -1.35 -10.58 12.24
C CYS A 67 -2.32 -9.48 11.84
N LEU A 68 -1.91 -8.21 11.97
CA LEU A 68 -2.59 -7.08 11.37
C LEU A 68 -1.73 -6.54 10.22
N THR A 69 -2.24 -6.60 9.00
CA THR A 69 -1.57 -6.07 7.81
C THR A 69 -2.24 -4.77 7.36
N ILE A 70 -1.49 -3.66 7.35
CA ILE A 70 -1.90 -2.37 6.79
C ILE A 70 -1.27 -2.20 5.42
N HIS A 71 -2.06 -1.86 4.41
CA HIS A 71 -1.60 -1.91 3.02
C HIS A 71 -2.23 -0.81 2.15
N GLY A 72 -1.44 -0.23 1.25
CA GLY A 72 -1.99 0.61 0.20
C GLY A 72 -1.03 1.62 -0.42
N PRO A 73 -1.46 2.26 -1.53
CA PRO A 73 -0.73 3.36 -2.11
C PRO A 73 -0.98 4.64 -1.30
N HIS A 74 -0.26 5.68 -1.66
CA HIS A 74 -0.44 7.00 -1.06
C HIS A 74 -0.49 8.11 -2.12
N VAL A 75 -1.12 9.22 -1.76
CA VAL A 75 -1.23 10.43 -2.58
C VAL A 75 -1.11 11.67 -1.71
N GLY A 76 -0.38 12.67 -2.21
CA GLY A 76 -0.32 13.98 -1.57
C GLY A 76 -1.48 14.87 -1.97
N ILE A 77 -1.95 15.69 -1.04
CA ILE A 77 -2.83 16.83 -1.33
C ILE A 77 -2.26 18.07 -0.66
N THR A 78 -1.98 19.10 -1.45
CA THR A 78 -1.49 20.39 -0.96
C THR A 78 -2.58 21.17 -0.22
N GLN A 79 -2.19 22.20 0.53
CA GLN A 79 -3.14 23.04 1.28
C GLN A 79 -4.17 23.75 0.38
N ASP A 80 -3.80 24.05 -0.87
CA ASP A 80 -4.70 24.63 -1.88
C ASP A 80 -5.49 23.57 -2.68
N GLY A 81 -5.38 22.30 -2.32
CA GLY A 81 -6.20 21.21 -2.85
C GLY A 81 -5.67 20.54 -4.13
N VAL A 82 -4.39 20.74 -4.48
CA VAL A 82 -3.76 20.09 -5.62
C VAL A 82 -3.40 18.65 -5.27
N VAL A 83 -4.06 17.71 -5.93
CA VAL A 83 -3.83 16.27 -5.76
C VAL A 83 -2.59 15.81 -6.53
N GLY A 84 -1.81 14.92 -5.93
CA GLY A 84 -0.56 14.37 -6.48
C GLY A 84 0.67 15.15 -6.04
N LYS A 85 0.52 16.11 -5.12
CA LYS A 85 1.60 16.95 -4.60
C LYS A 85 1.40 17.22 -3.12
N VAL A 86 2.47 17.56 -2.42
CA VAL A 86 2.40 17.89 -0.98
C VAL A 86 3.56 18.80 -0.58
N GLU A 87 3.30 19.66 0.40
CA GLU A 87 4.34 20.44 1.09
C GLU A 87 5.13 19.55 2.05
N ARG A 88 6.45 19.72 2.12
CA ARG A 88 7.32 18.95 3.02
C ARG A 88 8.07 19.89 3.97
N SER A 89 8.23 19.47 5.23
CA SER A 89 8.90 20.29 6.25
C SER A 89 10.33 20.61 5.82
N GLY A 90 10.69 21.90 5.84
CA GLY A 90 12.01 22.38 5.44
C GLY A 90 12.29 22.39 3.93
N ILE A 91 11.31 22.09 3.07
CA ILE A 91 11.47 22.07 1.61
C ILE A 91 10.53 23.12 0.98
N ALA A 92 11.10 24.13 0.32
CA ALA A 92 10.31 25.17 -0.35
C ALA A 92 9.60 24.67 -1.62
N LEU A 93 10.12 23.60 -2.24
CA LEU A 93 9.54 22.99 -3.43
C LEU A 93 8.37 22.07 -3.05
N VAL A 94 7.18 22.40 -3.55
CA VAL A 94 6.01 21.51 -3.54
C VAL A 94 6.17 20.47 -4.65
N ASP A 95 6.42 19.23 -4.28
CA ASP A 95 6.80 18.15 -5.21
C ASP A 95 5.78 17.00 -5.24
N ASN A 96 5.98 16.08 -6.17
CA ASN A 96 5.14 14.93 -6.46
C ASN A 96 5.01 13.98 -5.25
N CYS A 97 3.80 13.49 -5.03
CA CYS A 97 3.49 12.50 -4.03
C CYS A 97 2.28 11.65 -4.49
N CYS A 98 2.42 10.36 -4.78
CA CYS A 98 3.62 9.52 -4.75
C CYS A 98 4.52 9.69 -5.99
N GLY A 99 5.82 9.96 -5.80
CA GLY A 99 6.77 10.13 -6.90
C GLY A 99 6.90 8.90 -7.82
N SER A 100 7.00 7.71 -7.24
CA SER A 100 7.07 6.43 -7.99
C SER A 100 5.81 6.18 -8.83
N ALA A 101 4.64 6.42 -8.24
CA ALA A 101 3.35 6.28 -8.90
C ALA A 101 3.20 7.24 -10.08
N ILE A 102 3.58 8.51 -9.88
CA ILE A 102 3.50 9.55 -10.91
C ILE A 102 4.48 9.25 -12.05
N ALA A 103 5.69 8.78 -11.75
CA ALA A 103 6.64 8.32 -12.76
C ALA A 103 6.07 7.17 -13.60
N ALA A 104 5.45 6.17 -12.96
CA ALA A 104 4.79 5.06 -13.67
C ALA A 104 3.56 5.52 -14.48
N SER A 105 2.79 6.48 -13.96
CA SER A 105 1.65 7.09 -14.65
C SER A 105 2.08 7.86 -15.91
N ASN A 106 3.22 8.55 -15.86
CA ASN A 106 3.80 9.26 -17.00
C ASN A 106 4.35 8.30 -18.05
N TYR A 107 5.02 7.23 -17.62
CA TYR A 107 5.44 6.14 -18.51
C TYR A 107 4.24 5.52 -19.25
N LEU A 108 3.18 5.18 -18.50
CA LEU A 108 1.94 4.64 -19.07
C LEU A 108 1.26 5.64 -20.02
N LYS A 109 1.29 6.94 -19.71
CA LYS A 109 0.75 7.97 -20.59
C LYS A 109 1.44 7.93 -21.98
N GLY A 110 2.77 7.86 -22.01
CA GLY A 110 3.54 7.75 -23.24
C GLY A 110 3.22 6.49 -24.05
N ILE A 111 2.85 5.39 -23.39
CA ILE A 111 2.38 4.18 -24.08
C ILE A 111 1.00 4.42 -24.68
N THR A 112 0.08 5.02 -23.91
CA THR A 112 -1.31 5.22 -24.35
C THR A 112 -1.46 6.26 -25.47
N ASP A 113 -0.58 7.27 -25.53
CA ASP A 113 -0.56 8.28 -26.59
C ASP A 113 0.31 7.89 -27.80
N GLY A 114 1.02 6.74 -27.71
CA GLY A 114 1.87 6.21 -28.76
C GLY A 114 3.26 6.85 -28.84
N SER A 115 3.67 7.68 -27.87
CA SER A 115 5.00 8.27 -27.82
C SER A 115 6.08 7.35 -27.22
N ALA A 116 5.70 6.21 -26.64
CA ALA A 116 6.60 5.24 -26.02
C ALA A 116 6.13 3.79 -26.26
N ASN A 117 7.08 2.85 -26.16
CA ASN A 117 6.80 1.41 -26.18
C ASN A 117 6.87 0.84 -24.76
N ILE A 118 6.18 -0.29 -24.53
CA ILE A 118 6.27 -1.02 -23.27
C ILE A 118 7.70 -1.56 -23.10
N ASN A 119 8.41 -1.05 -22.09
CA ASN A 119 9.72 -1.51 -21.66
C ASN A 119 9.93 -1.14 -20.17
N PRO A 120 9.34 -1.89 -19.22
CA PRO A 120 9.44 -1.58 -17.79
C PRO A 120 10.85 -1.78 -17.20
N GLY A 121 11.78 -2.44 -17.91
CA GLY A 121 13.12 -2.69 -17.38
C GLY A 121 13.16 -3.59 -16.14
N ILE A 122 12.17 -4.46 -15.93
CA ILE A 122 12.02 -5.32 -14.72
C ILE A 122 13.22 -6.24 -14.45
N GLN A 123 14.15 -6.41 -15.38
CA GLN A 123 15.37 -7.21 -15.18
C GLN A 123 16.55 -6.39 -14.61
N LEU A 124 16.39 -5.08 -14.46
CA LEU A 124 17.43 -4.19 -13.93
C LEU A 124 17.36 -4.16 -12.40
N PHE A 125 18.18 -4.97 -11.73
CA PHE A 125 18.20 -5.03 -10.25
C PHE A 125 18.44 -3.68 -9.56
N SER A 126 19.10 -2.73 -10.23
CA SER A 126 19.31 -1.37 -9.70
C SER A 126 18.05 -0.52 -9.61
N ASP A 127 17.00 -0.85 -10.36
CA ASP A 127 15.73 -0.10 -10.39
C ASP A 127 14.51 -1.03 -10.52
N PHE A 128 14.66 -2.27 -10.03
CA PHE A 128 13.69 -3.36 -10.22
C PHE A 128 12.28 -2.97 -9.77
N GLN A 129 12.17 -2.34 -8.60
CA GLN A 129 10.88 -1.98 -8.03
C GLN A 129 10.13 -0.99 -8.92
N GLN A 130 10.81 0.03 -9.46
CA GLN A 130 10.15 1.00 -10.33
C GLN A 130 9.68 0.36 -11.63
N GLY A 131 10.49 -0.55 -12.19
CA GLY A 131 10.08 -1.35 -13.35
C GLY A 131 8.87 -2.24 -13.06
N ALA A 132 8.81 -2.86 -11.88
CA ALA A 132 7.64 -3.61 -11.46
C ALA A 132 6.40 -2.71 -11.30
N VAL A 133 6.52 -1.51 -10.72
CA VAL A 133 5.43 -0.53 -10.65
C VAL A 133 4.93 -0.15 -12.05
N GLN A 134 5.86 0.08 -13.00
CA GLN A 134 5.54 0.39 -14.39
C GLN A 134 4.81 -0.74 -15.11
N GLU A 135 5.15 -2.00 -14.82
CA GLU A 135 4.44 -3.17 -15.35
C GLU A 135 3.03 -3.28 -14.73
N LEU A 136 2.94 -3.13 -13.41
CA LEU A 136 1.71 -3.33 -12.65
C LEU A 136 0.65 -2.24 -12.89
N ILE A 137 1.04 -1.08 -13.42
CA ILE A 137 0.11 -0.02 -13.79
C ILE A 137 -0.45 -0.17 -15.22
N LEU A 138 0.19 -0.96 -16.10
CA LEU A 138 -0.19 -1.09 -17.52
C LEU A 138 -1.69 -1.35 -17.76
N PRO A 139 -2.38 -2.23 -16.99
CA PRO A 139 -3.80 -2.50 -17.22
C PRO A 139 -4.71 -1.27 -17.07
N HIS A 140 -4.25 -0.21 -16.41
CA HIS A 140 -5.04 0.96 -16.06
C HIS A 140 -4.93 2.11 -17.08
N GLY A 141 -4.27 1.91 -18.22
CA GLY A 141 -3.98 2.95 -19.20
C GLY A 141 -5.22 3.73 -19.66
N LYS A 142 -6.28 3.02 -20.06
CA LYS A 142 -7.55 3.63 -20.47
C LYS A 142 -8.22 4.39 -19.33
N ARG A 143 -8.30 3.77 -18.15
CA ARG A 143 -8.91 4.38 -16.95
C ARG A 143 -8.25 5.71 -16.59
N LEU A 144 -6.92 5.73 -16.58
CA LEU A 144 -6.16 6.94 -16.25
C LEU A 144 -6.18 7.98 -17.38
N ASN A 145 -6.38 7.56 -18.64
CA ASN A 145 -6.54 8.48 -19.76
C ASN A 145 -7.91 9.17 -19.74
N ASP A 146 -8.96 8.45 -19.35
CA ASP A 146 -10.34 8.95 -19.38
C ASP A 146 -10.76 9.66 -18.08
N ALA A 147 -9.91 9.66 -17.05
CA ALA A 147 -10.22 10.26 -15.75
C ALA A 147 -10.24 11.80 -15.80
N ASP A 148 -11.29 12.41 -15.21
CA ASP A 148 -11.39 13.88 -15.06
C ASP A 148 -10.18 14.47 -14.33
N ASN A 149 -9.69 13.77 -13.31
CA ASN A 149 -8.45 14.09 -12.61
C ASN A 149 -7.59 12.84 -12.47
N ARG A 150 -6.58 12.71 -13.34
CA ARG A 150 -5.64 11.59 -13.35
C ARG A 150 -4.92 11.39 -12.01
N MET A 151 -4.56 12.46 -11.30
CA MET A 151 -3.84 12.35 -10.02
C MET A 151 -4.75 11.86 -8.89
N LYS A 152 -6.05 12.18 -8.94
CA LYS A 152 -7.05 11.59 -8.06
C LYS A 152 -7.28 10.11 -8.37
N GLU A 153 -7.30 9.74 -9.65
CA GLU A 153 -7.56 8.35 -10.07
C GLU A 153 -6.36 7.41 -9.86
N LEU A 154 -5.14 7.94 -9.98
CA LEU A 154 -3.89 7.20 -9.86
C LEU A 154 -3.77 6.29 -8.62
N PRO A 155 -4.02 6.75 -7.38
CA PRO A 155 -3.93 5.88 -6.21
C PRO A 155 -4.97 4.76 -6.23
N TYR A 156 -6.17 4.98 -6.79
CA TYR A 156 -7.17 3.91 -6.93
C TYR A 156 -6.77 2.87 -7.98
N ALA A 157 -6.18 3.30 -9.10
CA ALA A 157 -5.64 2.36 -10.09
C ALA A 157 -4.50 1.51 -9.52
N LEU A 158 -3.59 2.12 -8.76
CA LEU A 158 -2.53 1.39 -8.07
C LEU A 158 -3.07 0.43 -7.02
N TYR A 159 -4.06 0.88 -6.23
CA TYR A 159 -4.70 0.08 -5.22
C TYR A 159 -5.25 -1.23 -5.79
N ASP A 160 -5.88 -1.20 -6.97
CA ASP A 160 -6.43 -2.41 -7.59
C ASP A 160 -5.32 -3.44 -7.92
N SER A 161 -4.19 -3.00 -8.47
CA SER A 161 -3.05 -3.89 -8.73
C SER A 161 -2.41 -4.40 -7.44
N GLN A 162 -2.33 -3.54 -6.42
CA GLN A 162 -1.80 -3.87 -5.10
C GLN A 162 -2.68 -4.86 -4.35
N ASP A 163 -4.01 -4.69 -4.38
CA ASP A 163 -5.00 -5.57 -3.75
C ASP A 163 -4.94 -6.99 -4.34
N ILE A 164 -4.75 -7.11 -5.66
CA ILE A 164 -4.54 -8.40 -6.31
C ILE A 164 -3.30 -9.09 -5.74
N LEU A 165 -2.17 -8.37 -5.68
CA LEU A 165 -0.90 -8.93 -5.23
C LEU A 165 -0.89 -9.30 -3.75
N VAL A 166 -1.39 -8.44 -2.87
CA VAL A 166 -1.42 -8.74 -1.42
C VAL A 166 -2.30 -9.95 -1.14
N ARG A 167 -3.42 -10.10 -1.86
CA ARG A 167 -4.30 -11.26 -1.71
C ARG A 167 -3.70 -12.54 -2.27
N ASP A 168 -2.97 -12.47 -3.38
CA ASP A 168 -2.23 -13.62 -3.92
C ASP A 168 -1.15 -14.08 -2.93
N ILE A 169 -0.41 -13.14 -2.33
CA ILE A 169 0.58 -13.42 -1.29
C ILE A 169 -0.07 -14.05 -0.05
N ILE A 170 -1.19 -13.50 0.44
CA ILE A 170 -1.94 -14.08 1.56
C ILE A 170 -2.37 -15.51 1.23
N ASN A 171 -2.92 -15.74 0.03
CA ASN A 171 -3.37 -17.06 -0.39
C ASN A 171 -2.21 -18.06 -0.50
N GLY A 172 -1.07 -17.64 -1.05
CA GLY A 172 0.15 -18.47 -1.12
C GLY A 172 0.77 -18.74 0.24
N GLY A 173 0.64 -17.80 1.18
CA GLY A 173 1.18 -17.86 2.53
C GLY A 173 0.19 -18.30 3.62
N LYS A 174 -1.02 -18.74 3.25
CA LYS A 174 -2.12 -18.96 4.20
C LYS A 174 -1.83 -19.99 5.29
N GLY A 175 -0.97 -20.98 5.01
CA GLY A 175 -0.53 -21.97 6.00
C GLY A 175 0.35 -21.40 7.11
N GLY A 176 0.80 -20.15 6.99
CA GLY A 176 1.52 -19.42 8.05
C GLY A 176 0.61 -18.61 8.96
N ILE A 177 -0.70 -18.52 8.68
CA ILE A 177 -1.66 -17.81 9.54
C ILE A 177 -1.86 -18.63 10.81
N LYS A 178 -1.72 -17.98 11.98
CA LYS A 178 -1.89 -18.61 13.30
C LYS A 178 -3.35 -18.56 13.75
N GLN A 179 -3.74 -17.66 14.66
CA GLN A 179 -5.13 -17.56 15.10
C GLN A 179 -6.02 -16.79 14.11
N GLY A 180 -5.42 -15.87 13.36
CA GLY A 180 -6.12 -15.12 12.32
C GLY A 180 -5.29 -13.97 11.76
N LEU A 181 -5.80 -13.38 10.70
CA LEU A 181 -5.21 -12.23 10.02
C LEU A 181 -6.28 -11.17 9.79
N ALA A 182 -5.97 -9.92 10.08
CA ALA A 182 -6.76 -8.77 9.64
C ALA A 182 -6.00 -8.01 8.54
N LEU A 183 -6.66 -7.73 7.43
CA LEU A 183 -6.12 -6.94 6.33
C LEU A 183 -6.90 -5.63 6.23
N LEU A 184 -6.25 -4.51 6.60
CA LEU A 184 -6.77 -3.17 6.36
C LEU A 184 -6.06 -2.59 5.13
N SER A 185 -6.78 -2.45 4.03
CA SER A 185 -6.27 -1.85 2.80
C SER A 185 -7.02 -0.58 2.44
N GLY A 186 -6.31 0.40 1.90
CA GLY A 186 -6.90 1.68 1.54
C GLY A 186 -5.92 2.59 0.83
N ILE A 187 -6.21 3.88 0.81
CA ILE A 187 -5.32 4.91 0.25
C ILE A 187 -4.89 5.83 1.38
N GLN A 188 -3.58 5.94 1.60
CA GLN A 188 -3.04 6.97 2.48
C GLN A 188 -3.05 8.32 1.77
N ILE A 189 -3.51 9.36 2.46
CA ILE A 189 -3.59 10.72 1.95
C ILE A 189 -2.67 11.57 2.82
N ASN A 190 -1.55 11.99 2.25
CA ASN A 190 -0.59 12.84 2.92
C ASN A 190 -0.92 14.31 2.68
N THR A 191 -0.84 15.10 3.73
CA THR A 191 -1.15 16.53 3.72
C THR A 191 0.05 17.35 4.18
N GLY A 192 -0.06 18.68 4.16
CA GLY A 192 1.03 19.56 4.57
C GLY A 192 1.45 19.38 6.04
N PRO A 193 2.61 19.91 6.45
CA PRO A 193 3.22 19.64 7.77
C PRO A 193 2.36 19.97 9.00
N ASP A 194 1.41 20.90 8.86
CA ASP A 194 0.56 21.40 9.96
C ASP A 194 -0.89 20.89 9.86
N THR A 195 -1.13 19.83 9.07
CA THR A 195 -2.44 19.22 8.88
C THR A 195 -2.42 17.72 9.18
N LEU A 196 -3.60 17.15 9.42
CA LEU A 196 -3.74 15.72 9.65
C LEU A 196 -3.67 14.97 8.33
N ASP A 197 -2.90 13.89 8.31
CA ASP A 197 -3.01 12.89 7.28
C ASP A 197 -4.33 12.12 7.42
N TYR A 198 -4.77 11.52 6.32
CA TYR A 198 -5.98 10.72 6.27
C TYR A 198 -5.69 9.34 5.69
N PHE A 199 -6.58 8.39 6.00
CA PHE A 199 -6.60 7.08 5.35
C PHE A 199 -8.01 6.83 4.81
N HIS A 200 -8.12 6.50 3.54
CA HIS A 200 -9.39 6.12 2.93
C HIS A 200 -9.47 4.58 2.86
N PRO A 201 -10.14 3.91 3.82
CA PRO A 201 -10.23 2.46 3.83
C PRO A 201 -11.12 1.98 2.69
N LEU A 202 -10.61 1.00 1.93
CA LEU A 202 -11.30 0.35 0.81
C LEU A 202 -11.58 -1.13 1.07
N ARG A 203 -10.81 -1.75 1.97
CA ARG A 203 -11.00 -3.12 2.44
C ARG A 203 -10.65 -3.19 3.91
N PHE A 204 -11.45 -3.92 4.66
CA PHE A 204 -11.04 -4.36 5.99
C PHE A 204 -11.57 -5.78 6.19
N ASP A 205 -10.71 -6.78 6.06
CA ASP A 205 -11.11 -8.19 6.03
C ASP A 205 -10.51 -8.96 7.18
N TYR A 206 -11.24 -9.99 7.63
CA TYR A 206 -10.76 -10.96 8.61
C TYR A 206 -10.63 -12.35 7.96
N TYR A 207 -9.47 -12.95 8.18
CA TYR A 207 -9.12 -14.31 7.77
C TYR A 207 -9.00 -15.18 9.03
N ASP A 208 -9.60 -16.37 8.98
CA ASP A 208 -9.48 -17.38 10.04
C ASP A 208 -8.11 -18.10 10.02
N SER A 209 -7.91 -19.03 10.96
CA SER A 209 -6.69 -19.82 11.08
C SER A 209 -6.41 -20.75 9.89
N ASP A 210 -7.43 -21.07 9.09
CA ASP A 210 -7.29 -21.85 7.86
C ASP A 210 -6.95 -20.94 6.65
N GLY A 211 -6.89 -19.63 6.89
CA GLY A 211 -6.64 -18.59 5.90
C GLY A 211 -7.79 -18.34 4.95
N ASN A 212 -9.02 -18.67 5.36
CA ASN A 212 -10.21 -18.31 4.62
C ASN A 212 -10.67 -16.91 5.04
N MET A 213 -11.03 -16.07 4.07
CA MET A 213 -11.68 -14.79 4.37
C MET A 213 -13.12 -15.06 4.83
N VAL A 214 -13.40 -14.80 6.11
CA VAL A 214 -14.68 -15.15 6.76
C VAL A 214 -15.58 -13.93 7.02
N GLY A 215 -15.10 -12.72 6.76
CA GLY A 215 -15.95 -11.53 6.83
C GLY A 215 -15.21 -10.23 6.57
N SER A 216 -15.96 -9.23 6.12
CA SER A 216 -15.51 -7.85 6.06
C SER A 216 -15.92 -7.09 7.32
N MET A 217 -14.99 -6.35 7.88
CA MET A 217 -15.13 -5.43 9.01
C MET A 217 -15.22 -3.96 8.54
N LEU A 218 -15.27 -3.69 7.23
CA LEU A 218 -15.22 -2.33 6.69
C LEU A 218 -16.35 -1.42 7.19
N SER A 219 -17.56 -1.96 7.37
CA SER A 219 -18.72 -1.22 7.88
C SER A 219 -18.64 -0.87 9.37
N LYS A 220 -17.57 -1.29 10.07
CA LYS A 220 -17.30 -1.01 11.48
C LYS A 220 -16.33 0.14 11.68
N LEU A 221 -15.78 0.72 10.61
CA LEU A 221 -14.93 1.90 10.62
C LEU A 221 -15.74 3.20 10.64
#